data_AF-A0A2G9UUL7-F1
#
_entry.id   AF-A0A2G9UUL7-F1
#
_cell.length_a   1.000
_cell.length_b   1.000
_cell.length_c   1.000
_cell.angle_alpha   90.00
_cell.angle_beta   90.00
_cell.angle_gamma   90.00
#
_symmetry.space_group_name_H-M   'P 1'
#
loop_
_entity.id
_entity.type
_entity.pdbx_description
1 polymer ?
#
loop_
_entity_poly.entity_id
_entity_poly.type
_entity_poly.pdbx_seq_one_letter_code
_entity_poly.pdbx_strand_id
1 'polypeptide(L)'
;MSLFKIPSPCSGGGGGGCGCGGRKKRAVEGDDKCTDPELRKLILAGIRNEVAESRNNIVAALKKKHAATRYLVTCAQGETVFQSTADEFCTAGTPELTCHVARAIDA
;
A
#
# COMPACT_ATOMS: atom_id res chain seq x y z
N MET A 1 18.79 -15.32 50.94
CA MET A 1 17.71 -14.38 50.58
C MET A 1 18.16 -13.52 49.41
N SER A 2 17.22 -13.24 48.52
CA SER A 2 17.28 -12.58 47.21
C SER A 2 17.79 -11.13 47.21
N LEU A 3 18.23 -10.61 46.05
CA LEU A 3 17.74 -9.30 45.59
C LEU A 3 17.89 -9.06 44.07
N PHE A 4 16.75 -9.11 43.38
CA PHE A 4 16.43 -8.41 42.14
C PHE A 4 16.47 -6.89 42.35
N LYS A 5 16.92 -6.10 41.35
CA LYS A 5 16.45 -4.70 41.18
C LYS A 5 16.64 -4.17 39.75
N ILE A 6 15.52 -3.97 39.05
CA ILE A 6 15.30 -3.21 37.80
C ILE A 6 14.91 -1.77 38.23
N PRO A 7 15.15 -0.66 37.48
CA PRO A 7 14.21 -0.18 36.44
C PRO A 7 14.79 0.64 35.26
N SER A 8 14.04 0.65 34.15
CA SER A 8 14.04 1.67 33.08
C SER A 8 13.70 3.08 33.64
N PRO A 9 13.92 4.21 32.92
CA PRO A 9 13.20 4.54 31.69
C PRO A 9 14.03 5.22 30.59
N CYS A 10 13.52 5.15 29.36
CA CYS A 10 13.96 5.93 28.22
C CYS A 10 13.79 7.43 28.49
N SER A 11 14.87 8.22 28.40
CA SER A 11 14.83 9.68 28.25
C SER A 11 16.06 10.14 27.48
N GLY A 12 15.84 10.67 26.28
CA GLY A 12 16.87 11.25 25.45
C GLY A 12 17.45 12.51 26.09
N GLY A 13 18.77 12.48 26.34
CA GLY A 13 19.60 13.67 26.43
C GLY A 13 20.13 14.00 25.04
N GLY A 14 20.08 15.28 24.67
CA GLY A 14 20.42 15.75 23.34
C GLY A 14 21.88 15.63 22.96
N GLY A 15 22.10 15.86 21.67
CA GLY A 15 23.26 16.58 21.15
C GLY A 15 24.55 15.76 20.96
N GLY A 16 24.89 15.52 19.69
CA GLY A 16 26.29 15.52 19.28
C GLY A 16 26.78 14.29 18.54
N GLY A 17 26.86 14.42 17.21
CA GLY A 17 28.05 13.97 16.47
C GLY A 17 28.05 12.56 15.87
N CYS A 18 28.30 12.55 14.55
CA CYS A 18 28.92 11.49 13.75
C CYS A 18 28.14 10.19 13.46
N GLY A 19 27.64 10.13 12.24
CA GLY A 19 28.05 9.05 11.34
C GLY A 19 27.37 7.70 11.56
N CYS A 20 26.18 7.53 10.99
CA CYS A 20 25.98 6.48 10.00
C CYS A 20 24.64 6.69 9.30
N GLY A 21 24.72 6.76 7.97
CA GLY A 21 23.58 6.80 7.09
C GLY A 21 22.64 5.63 7.38
N GLY A 22 21.38 5.98 7.56
CA GLY A 22 20.33 5.02 7.81
C GLY A 22 19.01 5.77 7.81
N ARG A 23 18.73 6.47 6.71
CA ARG A 23 17.37 6.91 6.38
C ARG A 23 16.56 5.62 6.20
N LYS A 24 16.18 4.99 7.32
CA LYS A 24 15.19 3.95 7.34
C LYS A 24 13.91 4.70 7.02
N LYS A 25 13.65 4.85 5.72
CA LYS A 25 12.34 5.17 5.18
C LYS A 25 11.42 4.24 5.95
N ARG A 26 10.70 4.78 6.92
CA ARG A 26 9.56 4.07 7.47
C ARG A 26 8.70 3.87 6.22
N ALA A 27 8.66 2.62 5.73
CA ALA A 27 7.57 2.23 4.87
C ALA A 27 6.33 2.70 5.62
N VAL A 28 5.63 3.66 5.04
CA VAL A 28 4.32 4.06 5.54
C VAL A 28 3.43 2.86 5.23
N GLU A 29 3.54 1.83 6.06
CA GLU A 29 2.59 0.75 6.18
C GLU A 29 1.43 1.33 6.98
N GLY A 30 0.48 1.93 6.27
CA GLY A 30 -0.68 2.52 6.91
C GLY A 30 -1.49 3.31 5.92
N ASP A 31 -2.34 2.62 5.18
CA ASP A 31 -3.65 3.06 4.67
C ASP A 31 -3.77 4.32 3.77
N ASP A 32 -2.75 5.16 3.59
CA ASP A 32 -2.77 6.30 2.63
C ASP A 32 -2.83 5.87 1.16
N LYS A 33 -2.62 4.57 0.92
CA LYS A 33 -2.61 3.97 -0.42
C LYS A 33 -4.01 3.62 -0.92
N CYS A 34 -5.04 3.65 -0.07
CA CYS A 34 -6.42 3.30 -0.43
C CYS A 34 -7.46 4.21 0.22
N THR A 35 -8.28 4.84 -0.60
CA THR A 35 -9.44 5.63 -0.17
C THR A 35 -10.65 4.76 0.15
N ASP A 36 -10.70 3.54 -0.41
CA ASP A 36 -11.81 2.61 -0.25
C ASP A 36 -11.32 1.18 0.15
N PRO A 37 -11.73 0.66 1.33
CA PRO A 37 -11.38 -0.68 1.76
C PRO A 37 -12.03 -1.80 0.92
N GLU A 38 -13.14 -1.55 0.23
CA GLU A 38 -13.75 -2.50 -0.70
C GLU A 38 -12.92 -2.68 -1.95
N LEU A 39 -12.38 -1.58 -2.51
CA LEU A 39 -11.42 -1.64 -3.61
C LEU A 39 -10.19 -2.45 -3.21
N ARG A 40 -9.68 -2.28 -1.99
CA ARG A 40 -8.55 -3.07 -1.47
C ARG A 40 -8.84 -4.57 -1.49
N LYS A 41 -10.00 -4.97 -0.98
CA LYS A 41 -10.42 -6.39 -0.96
C LYS A 41 -10.55 -6.95 -2.37
N LEU A 42 -11.10 -6.15 -3.28
CA LEU A 42 -11.29 -6.54 -4.68
C LEU A 42 -9.94 -6.77 -5.38
N ILE A 43 -8.98 -5.85 -5.19
CA ILE A 43 -7.63 -5.98 -5.74
C ILE A 43 -6.98 -7.26 -5.21
N LEU A 44 -6.96 -7.46 -3.89
CA LEU A 44 -6.34 -8.64 -3.27
C LEU A 44 -6.98 -9.95 -3.74
N ALA A 45 -8.30 -9.98 -3.94
CA ALA A 45 -8.99 -11.16 -4.45
C ALA A 45 -8.66 -11.47 -5.93
N GLY A 46 -8.35 -10.43 -6.72
CA GLY A 46 -8.03 -10.53 -8.14
C GLY A 46 -6.57 -10.86 -8.45
N ILE A 47 -5.65 -10.67 -7.49
CA ILE A 47 -4.21 -10.92 -7.67
C ILE A 47 -3.94 -12.42 -7.92
N ARG A 48 -3.08 -12.66 -8.91
CA ARG A 48 -2.54 -13.95 -9.35
C ARG A 48 -1.04 -13.80 -9.61
N ASN A 49 -0.42 -14.81 -10.20
CA ASN A 49 1.03 -14.81 -10.44
C ASN A 49 1.40 -13.90 -11.64
N GLU A 50 0.51 -13.77 -12.63
CA GLU A 50 0.76 -12.95 -13.80
C GLU A 50 0.11 -11.57 -13.69
N VAL A 51 0.84 -10.55 -14.15
CA VAL A 51 0.38 -9.15 -14.21
C VAL A 51 -0.90 -9.03 -15.01
N ALA A 52 -0.93 -9.63 -16.21
CA ALA A 52 -2.06 -9.53 -17.13
C ALA A 52 -3.31 -10.23 -16.60
N GLU A 53 -3.15 -11.43 -16.04
CA GLU A 53 -4.24 -12.19 -15.43
C GLU A 53 -4.84 -11.42 -14.24
N SER A 54 -3.98 -10.92 -13.35
CA SER A 54 -4.38 -10.13 -12.19
C SER A 54 -5.16 -8.88 -12.59
N ARG A 55 -4.64 -8.12 -13.56
CA ARG A 55 -5.31 -6.93 -14.10
C ARG A 55 -6.69 -7.28 -14.64
N ASN A 56 -6.79 -8.32 -15.46
CA ASN A 56 -8.05 -8.71 -16.10
C ASN A 56 -9.09 -9.18 -15.07
N ASN A 57 -8.66 -9.91 -14.03
CA ASN A 57 -9.53 -10.33 -12.93
C ASN A 57 -10.08 -9.12 -12.14
N ILE A 58 -9.22 -8.16 -11.81
CA ILE A 58 -9.61 -6.94 -11.10
C ILE A 58 -10.58 -6.12 -11.96
N VAL A 59 -10.29 -5.93 -13.24
CA VAL A 59 -11.19 -5.23 -14.17
C VAL A 59 -12.56 -5.92 -14.26
N ALA A 60 -12.59 -7.25 -14.36
CA ALA A 60 -13.84 -8.00 -14.42
C ALA A 60 -14.66 -7.86 -13.12
N ALA A 61 -14.01 -7.88 -11.96
CA ALA A 61 -14.67 -7.68 -10.68
C ALA A 61 -15.20 -6.25 -10.52
N LEU A 62 -14.44 -5.24 -10.93
CA LEU A 62 -14.87 -3.83 -10.91
C LEU A 62 -16.09 -3.61 -11.82
N LYS A 63 -16.10 -4.18 -13.03
CA LYS A 63 -17.25 -4.09 -13.94
C LYS A 63 -18.53 -4.69 -13.35
N LYS A 64 -18.41 -5.74 -12.53
CA LYS A 64 -19.56 -6.39 -11.88
C LYS A 64 -20.10 -5.58 -10.70
N LYS A 65 -19.22 -5.01 -9.87
CA LYS A 65 -19.62 -4.29 -8.65
C LYS A 65 -19.88 -2.80 -8.86
N HIS A 66 -19.17 -2.18 -9.80
CA HIS A 66 -19.18 -0.74 -10.05
C HIS A 66 -19.40 -0.45 -11.54
N ALA A 67 -20.48 -1.01 -12.12
CA ALA A 67 -20.76 -0.89 -13.55
C ALA A 67 -20.94 0.57 -14.04
N ALA A 68 -21.35 1.47 -13.14
CA ALA A 68 -21.53 2.90 -13.45
C ALA A 68 -20.23 3.70 -13.42
N THR A 69 -19.15 3.15 -12.86
CA THR A 69 -17.89 3.86 -12.64
C THR A 69 -16.79 3.25 -13.50
N ARG A 70 -16.08 4.09 -14.25
CA ARG A 70 -14.89 3.66 -14.97
C ARG A 70 -13.67 3.71 -14.06
N TYR A 71 -12.90 2.63 -14.04
CA TYR A 71 -11.63 2.57 -13.31
C TYR A 71 -10.48 2.26 -14.26
N LEU A 72 -9.34 2.88 -13.98
CA LEU A 72 -8.05 2.52 -14.53
C LEU A 72 -7.40 1.51 -13.60
N VAL A 73 -6.93 0.40 -14.16
CA VAL A 73 -6.27 -0.68 -13.42
C VAL A 73 -4.89 -0.92 -14.02
N THR A 74 -3.87 -0.74 -13.19
CA THR A 74 -2.46 -0.95 -13.55
C THR A 74 -1.84 -1.91 -12.57
N CYS A 75 -1.25 -3.00 -13.05
CA CYS A 75 -0.50 -3.93 -12.23
C CYS A 75 0.96 -3.95 -12.69
N ALA A 76 1.88 -4.12 -11.75
CA ALA A 76 3.31 -4.19 -11.99
C ALA A 76 3.94 -5.24 -11.06
N GLN A 77 5.04 -5.83 -11.51
CA GLN A 77 5.87 -6.67 -10.65
C GLN A 77 6.65 -5.81 -9.66
N GLY A 78 6.78 -6.27 -8.43
CA GLY A 78 7.42 -5.55 -7.33
C GLY A 78 6.53 -4.48 -6.69
N GLU A 79 7.10 -3.77 -5.71
CA GLU A 79 6.47 -2.59 -5.12
C GLU A 79 6.69 -1.38 -6.03
N THR A 80 5.61 -0.70 -6.39
CA THR A 80 5.65 0.50 -7.22
C THR A 80 4.93 1.66 -6.53
N VAL A 81 5.43 2.88 -6.80
CA VAL A 81 4.84 4.11 -6.29
C VAL A 81 3.84 4.62 -7.32
N PHE A 82 2.58 4.78 -6.90
CA PHE A 82 1.53 5.31 -7.73
C PHE A 82 1.01 6.61 -7.11
N GLN A 83 0.93 7.66 -7.93
CA GLN A 83 0.34 8.93 -7.57
C GLN A 83 -0.87 9.16 -8.45
N SER A 84 -1.99 9.49 -7.83
CA SER A 84 -3.22 9.83 -8.52
C SER A 84 -3.86 11.03 -7.84
N THR A 85 -4.50 11.88 -8.64
CA THR A 85 -5.37 12.96 -8.15
C THR A 85 -6.83 12.52 -8.11
N ALA A 86 -7.13 11.25 -8.40
CA ALA A 86 -8.48 10.72 -8.31
C ALA A 86 -8.96 10.71 -6.86
N ASP A 87 -10.22 11.08 -6.63
CA ASP A 87 -10.82 11.05 -5.30
C ASP A 87 -10.99 9.62 -4.77
N GLU A 88 -10.97 8.64 -5.69
CA GLU A 88 -11.14 7.24 -5.39
C GLU A 88 -10.00 6.43 -6.02
N PHE A 89 -9.09 5.95 -5.18
CA PHE A 89 -7.96 5.15 -5.60
C PHE A 89 -7.59 4.12 -4.54
N CYS A 90 -6.98 3.03 -4.97
CA CYS A 90 -6.42 2.04 -4.06
C CYS A 90 -5.23 1.32 -4.68
N THR A 91 -4.18 1.16 -3.88
CA THR A 91 -3.01 0.35 -4.19
C THR A 91 -2.96 -0.81 -3.22
N ALA A 92 -2.99 -2.03 -3.76
CA ALA A 92 -2.85 -3.25 -2.96
C ALA A 92 -2.10 -4.32 -3.77
N GLY A 93 -1.44 -5.22 -3.05
CA GLY A 93 -0.44 -6.08 -3.66
C GLY A 93 0.18 -7.07 -2.71
N THR A 94 1.00 -7.93 -3.27
CA THR A 94 2.08 -8.64 -2.58
C THR A 94 3.41 -7.95 -2.90
N PRO A 95 4.51 -8.30 -2.21
CA PRO A 95 5.83 -7.79 -2.57
C PRO A 95 6.27 -8.11 -4.01
N GLU A 96 5.68 -9.13 -4.62
CA GLU A 96 5.99 -9.59 -5.98
C GLU A 96 5.10 -8.94 -7.05
N LEU A 97 3.88 -8.55 -6.68
CA LEU A 97 2.93 -7.94 -7.60
C LEU A 97 2.08 -6.89 -6.90
N THR A 98 2.19 -5.64 -7.36
CA THR A 98 1.37 -4.53 -6.90
C THR A 98 0.38 -4.11 -7.97
N CYS A 99 -0.87 -3.90 -7.60
CA CYS A 99 -1.90 -3.36 -8.46
C CYS A 99 -2.45 -2.05 -7.91
N HIS A 100 -2.71 -1.13 -8.82
CA HIS A 100 -3.30 0.18 -8.59
C HIS A 100 -4.63 0.25 -9.31
N VAL A 101 -5.63 0.76 -8.61
CA VAL A 101 -6.95 1.07 -9.14
C VAL A 101 -7.21 2.54 -8.85
N ALA A 102 -7.65 3.29 -9.85
CA ALA A 102 -8.10 4.66 -9.66
C ALA A 102 -9.33 4.90 -10.52
N ARG A 103 -10.30 5.66 -10.00
CA ARG A 103 -11.44 6.10 -10.80
C ARG A 103 -10.93 6.93 -11.97
N ALA A 104 -11.37 6.58 -13.17
CA ALA A 104 -11.08 7.36 -14.35
C ALA A 104 -11.84 8.69 -14.25
N ILE A 105 -11.13 9.80 -14.43
CA ILE A 105 -11.74 11.11 -14.60
C ILE A 105 -11.75 11.36 -16.10
N ASP A 106 -12.94 11.63 -16.65
CA ASP A 106 -13.03 12.17 -18.00
C ASP A 106 -12.45 13.59 -17.96
N ALA A 107 -11.32 13.76 -18.65
CA ALA A 107 -10.68 15.05 -18.84
C ALA A 107 -11.46 15.89 -19.86
#